data_AF-A0A9D1MPS8-F1
#
_entry.id   AF-A0A9D1MPS8-F1
#
_cell.length_a   1.000
_cell.length_b   1.000
_cell.length_c   1.000
_cell.angle_alpha   90.00
_cell.angle_beta   90.00
_cell.angle_gamma   90.00
#
_symmetry.space_group_name_H-M   'P 1'
#
loop_
_entity.id
_entity.type
_entity.pdbx_description
1 polymer ?
#
loop_
_entity_poly.entity_id
_entity_poly.type
_entity_poly.pdbx_seq_one_letter_code
_entity_poly.pdbx_strand_id
1 'polypeptide(L)'
;MLGKYSPLYRFLNDSGEAIVTLYFKEIEALLCFKLPVSAYKHRSWWANQSRPRAQRKAWWNANYLVDEVNYEHNYVCFRKKGAIISRMPYKAPYTRNSLPTLATKVNRLTEVMRESDNLFDTKTIDEQFQLIRTISRILGNINYDLKVLSYYYVNAFLQQTYALKTYRVPAMLGKFIDETLPDGRRIIGKLKTTYPYGATYLSTTQIRTLKKDILFLQQQEADAKYFFVIDEHMYGLLLDKYCDLLVGISIVWLPEALSNKSAITAIKE
;
A
#
# COMPACT_ATOMS: atom_id res chain seq x y z
N MET A 1 3.38 35.51 1.77
CA MET A 1 2.04 35.34 1.19
C MET A 1 1.76 33.87 0.87
N LEU A 2 0.51 33.45 1.05
CA LEU A 2 -0.04 32.13 0.66
C LEU A 2 -0.21 32.01 -0.87
N GLY A 3 -0.39 33.15 -1.54
CA GLY A 3 -0.55 33.23 -3.00
C GLY A 3 -1.73 32.39 -3.49
N LYS A 4 -1.57 31.79 -4.68
CA LYS A 4 -2.59 30.93 -5.31
C LYS A 4 -3.02 29.71 -4.49
N TYR A 5 -2.31 29.35 -3.42
CA TYR A 5 -2.67 28.24 -2.53
C TYR A 5 -3.52 28.66 -1.32
N SER A 6 -3.98 29.92 -1.26
CA SER A 6 -4.87 30.39 -0.20
C SER A 6 -6.17 29.58 -0.05
N PRO A 7 -6.83 29.08 -1.12
CA PRO A 7 -8.03 28.26 -0.97
C PRO A 7 -7.79 26.97 -0.20
N LEU A 8 -6.67 26.28 -0.47
CA LEU A 8 -6.27 25.08 0.26
C LEU A 8 -6.00 25.38 1.75
N TYR A 9 -5.39 26.53 2.05
CA TYR A 9 -5.22 26.97 3.44
C TYR A 9 -6.56 27.14 4.15
N ARG A 10 -7.51 27.88 3.54
CA ARG A 10 -8.84 28.11 4.13
C ARG A 10 -9.56 26.79 4.36
N PHE A 11 -9.61 25.94 3.34
CA PHE A 11 -10.22 24.62 3.45
C PHE A 11 -9.66 23.79 4.62
N LEU A 12 -8.34 23.70 4.74
CA LEU A 12 -7.71 22.96 5.85
C LEU A 12 -7.98 23.62 7.20
N ASN A 13 -7.90 24.94 7.27
CA ASN A 13 -8.15 25.70 8.48
C ASN A 13 -9.59 25.52 8.98
N ASP A 14 -10.56 25.57 8.06
CA ASP A 14 -11.99 25.49 8.34
C ASP A 14 -12.45 24.05 8.60
N SER A 15 -11.73 23.05 8.07
CA SER A 15 -12.04 21.63 8.23
C SER A 15 -12.14 21.19 9.69
N GLY A 16 -11.29 21.70 10.59
CA GLY A 16 -11.32 21.31 12.00
C GLY A 16 -10.86 19.88 12.32
N GLU A 17 -10.87 18.98 11.34
CA GLU A 17 -10.53 17.55 11.45
C GLU A 17 -9.06 17.28 11.83
N ALA A 18 -8.80 16.20 12.57
CA ALA A 18 -7.44 15.77 12.91
C ALA A 18 -6.64 15.28 11.68
N ILE A 19 -7.34 14.62 10.74
CA ILE A 19 -6.83 14.15 9.44
C ILE A 19 -7.74 14.64 8.32
N VAL A 20 -7.14 15.14 7.25
CA VAL A 20 -7.84 15.52 6.02
C VAL A 20 -7.15 14.84 4.84
N THR A 21 -7.86 13.97 4.13
CA THR A 21 -7.37 13.39 2.86
C THR A 21 -8.01 14.13 1.71
N LEU A 22 -7.19 14.54 0.74
CA LEU A 22 -7.63 15.18 -0.50
C LEU A 22 -6.98 14.51 -1.70
N TYR A 23 -7.78 14.17 -2.69
CA TYR A 23 -7.30 13.78 -4.01
C TYR A 23 -6.68 14.99 -4.73
N PHE A 24 -5.71 14.74 -5.59
CA PHE A 24 -5.06 15.80 -6.36
C PHE A 24 -6.09 16.58 -7.19
N LYS A 25 -7.08 15.90 -7.77
CA LYS A 25 -8.19 16.55 -8.48
C LYS A 25 -9.04 17.44 -7.58
N GLU A 26 -9.28 17.06 -6.33
CA GLU A 26 -10.01 17.90 -5.37
C GLU A 26 -9.21 19.14 -5.00
N ILE A 27 -7.89 18.99 -4.81
CA ILE A 27 -6.99 20.13 -4.59
C ILE A 27 -7.01 21.05 -5.81
N GLU A 28 -6.96 20.52 -7.02
CA GLU A 28 -7.05 21.32 -8.25
C GLU A 28 -8.38 22.07 -8.36
N ALA A 29 -9.49 21.44 -8.00
CA ALA A 29 -10.81 22.06 -7.95
C ALA A 29 -10.86 23.18 -6.91
N LEU A 30 -10.35 22.94 -5.70
CA LEU A 30 -10.26 23.95 -4.64
C LEU A 30 -9.38 25.14 -5.06
N LEU A 31 -8.31 24.88 -5.79
CA LEU A 31 -7.35 25.89 -6.23
C LEU A 31 -7.77 26.61 -7.52
N CYS A 32 -8.76 26.07 -8.25
CA CYS A 32 -9.14 26.50 -9.60
C CYS A 32 -7.97 26.48 -10.61
N PHE A 33 -6.96 25.62 -10.41
CA PHE A 33 -5.89 25.38 -11.38
C PHE A 33 -5.26 24.00 -11.20
N LYS A 34 -4.67 23.48 -12.29
CA LYS A 34 -3.95 22.20 -12.29
C LYS A 34 -2.69 22.23 -11.45
N LEU A 35 -2.50 21.22 -10.60
CA LEU A 35 -1.29 21.07 -9.82
C LEU A 35 -0.11 20.89 -10.79
N PRO A 36 1.07 21.48 -10.50
CA PRO A 36 2.22 21.33 -11.37
C PRO A 36 2.65 19.86 -11.45
N VAL A 37 3.24 19.44 -12.56
CA VAL A 37 3.73 18.06 -12.79
C VAL A 37 4.61 17.56 -11.64
N SER A 38 5.37 18.45 -11.00
CA SER A 38 6.18 18.12 -9.83
C SER A 38 5.38 17.59 -8.63
N ALA A 39 4.14 18.03 -8.45
CA ALA A 39 3.24 17.52 -7.40
C ALA A 39 2.86 16.05 -7.65
N TYR A 40 2.84 15.62 -8.92
CA TYR A 40 2.55 14.24 -9.34
C TYR A 40 3.78 13.32 -9.37
N LYS A 41 4.99 13.88 -9.38
CA LYS A 41 6.23 13.10 -9.59
C LYS A 41 7.20 13.10 -8.42
N HIS A 42 7.17 14.14 -7.58
CA HIS A 42 8.24 14.38 -6.63
C HIS A 42 7.73 14.57 -5.20
N ARG A 43 8.12 13.64 -4.31
CA ARG A 43 7.82 13.70 -2.86
C ARG A 43 8.31 14.99 -2.20
N SER A 44 9.37 15.60 -2.73
CA SER A 44 9.90 16.88 -2.25
C SER A 44 8.90 18.03 -2.41
N TRP A 45 7.94 17.94 -3.35
CA TRP A 45 6.90 18.95 -3.53
C TRP A 45 5.95 19.04 -2.33
N TRP A 46 5.65 17.89 -1.72
CA TRP A 46 4.79 17.72 -0.55
C TRP A 46 5.57 17.71 0.78
N ALA A 47 6.89 17.90 0.76
CA ALA A 47 7.73 17.74 1.93
C ALA A 47 7.52 18.84 2.98
N ASN A 48 7.39 18.42 4.25
CA ASN A 48 7.25 19.32 5.40
C ASN A 48 8.54 20.09 5.74
N GLN A 49 9.72 19.53 5.43
CA GLN A 49 11.04 20.07 5.82
C GLN A 49 11.77 20.82 4.68
N SER A 50 11.10 21.14 3.57
CA SER A 50 11.72 21.88 2.47
C SER A 50 11.72 23.41 2.70
N ARG A 51 12.61 24.14 2.00
CA ARG A 51 12.63 25.61 1.95
C ARG A 51 11.20 26.16 1.82
N PRO A 52 10.84 27.29 2.47
CA PRO A 52 9.46 27.81 2.48
C PRO A 52 8.95 28.17 1.09
N ARG A 53 8.24 27.23 0.45
CA ARG A 53 7.53 27.44 -0.82
C ARG A 53 6.05 27.79 -0.58
N ALA A 54 5.43 28.47 -1.54
CA ALA A 54 4.06 28.98 -1.41
C ALA A 54 3.03 27.89 -1.12
N GLN A 55 3.14 26.72 -1.76
CA GLN A 55 2.27 25.58 -1.51
C GLN A 55 2.38 25.08 -0.06
N ARG A 56 3.62 24.95 0.46
CA ARG A 56 3.86 24.43 1.80
C ARG A 56 3.24 25.31 2.87
N LYS A 57 3.29 26.63 2.64
CA LYS A 57 2.67 27.60 3.54
C LYS A 57 1.16 27.35 3.70
N ALA A 58 0.48 26.77 2.71
CA ALA A 58 -0.95 26.51 2.80
C ALA A 58 -1.32 25.55 3.93
N TRP A 59 -0.77 24.33 3.93
CA TRP A 59 -1.04 23.39 5.02
C TRP A 59 -0.27 23.75 6.30
N TRP A 60 0.96 24.28 6.17
CA TRP A 60 1.76 24.62 7.34
C TRP A 60 1.14 25.73 8.19
N ASN A 61 0.59 26.77 7.55
CA ASN A 61 -0.06 27.88 8.26
C ASN A 61 -1.45 27.49 8.76
N ALA A 62 -2.13 26.54 8.11
CA ALA A 62 -3.39 25.96 8.60
C ALA A 62 -3.20 25.03 9.82
N ASN A 63 -1.99 24.97 10.38
CA ASN A 63 -1.62 24.06 11.45
C ASN A 63 -1.69 22.57 11.05
N TYR A 64 -1.39 22.23 9.79
CA TYR A 64 -1.26 20.87 9.28
C TYR A 64 0.17 20.52 8.81
N LEU A 65 0.43 19.23 8.69
CA LEU A 65 1.59 18.60 8.06
C LEU A 65 1.10 17.59 7.03
N VAL A 66 1.86 17.37 5.96
CA VAL A 66 1.62 16.22 5.08
C VAL A 66 2.04 14.94 5.82
N ASP A 67 1.14 13.96 5.89
CA ASP A 67 1.36 12.67 6.54
C ASP A 67 1.69 11.59 5.50
N GLU A 68 0.89 11.49 4.45
CA GLU A 68 1.06 10.53 3.35
C GLU A 68 0.81 11.20 2.00
N VAL A 69 1.49 10.72 0.94
CA VAL A 69 1.17 11.04 -0.45
C VAL A 69 1.16 9.74 -1.25
N ASN A 70 0.07 9.46 -1.93
CA ASN A 70 -0.11 8.28 -2.77
C ASN A 70 -0.21 8.70 -4.24
N TYR A 71 0.79 8.33 -5.03
CA TYR A 71 0.87 8.68 -6.46
C TYR A 71 0.10 7.72 -7.36
N GLU A 72 -0.19 6.51 -6.89
CA GLU A 72 -0.98 5.53 -7.64
C GLU A 72 -2.45 5.94 -7.67
N HIS A 73 -2.96 6.38 -6.52
CA HIS A 73 -4.36 6.79 -6.34
C HIS A 73 -4.53 8.32 -6.33
N ASN A 74 -3.44 9.08 -6.52
CA ASN A 74 -3.40 10.54 -6.59
C ASN A 74 -4.10 11.24 -5.41
N TYR A 75 -3.69 10.95 -4.17
CA TYR A 75 -4.15 11.66 -2.98
C TYR A 75 -3.02 12.06 -2.04
N VAL A 76 -3.30 13.03 -1.17
CA VAL A 76 -2.46 13.47 -0.06
C VAL A 76 -3.27 13.50 1.24
N CYS A 77 -2.64 13.04 2.31
CA CYS A 77 -3.19 13.10 3.66
C CYS A 77 -2.49 14.22 4.43
N PHE A 78 -3.28 15.12 5.01
CA PHE A 78 -2.84 16.18 5.90
C PHE A 78 -3.25 15.86 7.34
N ARG A 79 -2.35 16.10 8.28
CA ARG A 79 -2.55 15.88 9.71
C ARG A 79 -2.33 17.17 10.51
N LYS A 80 -3.22 17.50 11.45
CA LYS A 80 -3.02 18.65 12.34
C LYS A 80 -1.73 18.51 13.16
N LYS A 81 -0.95 19.58 13.27
CA LYS A 81 0.23 19.66 14.14
C LYS A 81 -0.24 19.57 15.59
N GLY A 82 0.42 18.72 16.36
CA GLY A 82 0.05 18.50 17.76
C GLY A 82 -1.24 17.71 17.95
N ALA A 83 -1.98 17.35 16.89
CA ALA A 83 -3.00 16.33 17.01
C ALA A 83 -2.31 15.07 17.52
N ILE A 84 -2.64 14.69 18.76
CA ILE A 84 -2.60 13.30 19.19
C ILE A 84 -3.72 12.63 18.39
N ILE A 85 -3.48 12.46 17.09
CA ILE A 85 -3.79 11.16 16.55
C ILE A 85 -3.09 10.24 17.52
N SER A 86 -3.81 9.28 18.11
CA SER A 86 -3.14 8.08 18.61
C SER A 86 -2.10 7.79 17.54
N ARG A 87 -0.84 8.10 17.84
CA ARG A 87 0.24 7.78 16.92
C ARG A 87 0.06 6.28 16.89
N MET A 88 -0.56 5.73 15.84
CA MET A 88 -0.08 4.46 15.35
C MET A 88 1.37 4.82 15.14
N PRO A 89 2.22 4.40 16.09
CA PRO A 89 3.52 4.98 16.15
C PRO A 89 4.16 4.56 14.84
N TYR A 90 5.06 5.38 14.35
CA TYR A 90 6.22 4.78 13.77
C TYR A 90 6.95 4.00 14.90
N LYS A 91 6.39 2.83 15.24
CA LYS A 91 6.96 1.66 15.91
C LYS A 91 6.85 0.61 14.81
N ALA A 92 7.93 -0.13 14.56
CA ALA A 92 7.96 -1.30 13.67
C ALA A 92 6.57 -1.97 13.57
N PRO A 93 5.89 -1.93 12.42
CA PRO A 93 4.45 -2.12 12.41
C PRO A 93 4.10 -3.59 12.23
N TYR A 94 4.54 -4.43 13.17
CA TYR A 94 4.00 -5.78 13.32
C TYR A 94 3.85 -6.09 14.79
N THR A 95 2.90 -5.36 15.37
CA THR A 95 2.33 -5.75 16.65
C THR A 95 0.97 -6.36 16.36
N ARG A 96 0.53 -7.26 17.24
CA ARG A 96 -0.79 -7.91 17.31
C ARG A 96 -2.02 -6.96 17.14
N ASN A 97 -1.80 -5.65 17.02
CA ASN A 97 -2.78 -4.57 16.95
C ASN A 97 -3.22 -4.17 15.52
N SER A 98 -2.56 -4.66 14.46
CA SER A 98 -2.98 -4.39 13.06
C SER A 98 -4.30 -5.09 12.71
N LEU A 99 -4.46 -6.36 13.08
CA LEU A 99 -5.68 -7.14 12.85
C LEU A 99 -6.91 -6.54 13.55
N PRO A 100 -6.84 -6.13 14.84
CA PRO A 100 -7.91 -5.35 15.48
C PRO A 100 -8.27 -4.06 14.73
N THR A 101 -7.29 -3.37 14.14
CA THR A 101 -7.55 -2.14 13.38
C THR A 101 -8.30 -2.43 12.08
N LEU A 102 -7.90 -3.48 11.36
CA LEU A 102 -8.62 -3.94 10.17
C LEU A 102 -10.05 -4.37 10.51
N ALA A 103 -10.24 -5.11 11.61
CA ALA A 103 -11.56 -5.49 12.10
C ALA A 103 -12.46 -4.26 12.34
N THR A 104 -11.93 -3.20 12.97
CA THR A 104 -12.67 -1.94 13.14
C THR A 104 -13.04 -1.30 11.80
N LYS A 105 -12.15 -1.31 10.79
CA LYS A 105 -12.48 -0.79 9.45
C LYS A 105 -13.63 -1.58 8.80
N VAL A 106 -13.56 -2.91 8.86
CA VAL A 106 -14.58 -3.80 8.29
C VAL A 106 -15.92 -3.63 8.99
N ASN A 107 -15.94 -3.53 10.32
CA ASN A 107 -17.16 -3.34 11.08
C ASN A 107 -17.83 -1.99 10.74
N ARG A 108 -17.05 -0.90 10.70
CA ARG A 108 -17.56 0.42 10.31
C ARG A 108 -18.04 0.46 8.87
N LEU A 109 -17.36 -0.24 7.97
CA LEU A 109 -17.82 -0.36 6.59
C LEU A 109 -19.16 -1.10 6.54
N THR A 110 -19.28 -2.19 7.28
CA THR A 110 -20.53 -2.97 7.38
C THR A 110 -21.69 -2.12 7.90
N GLU A 111 -21.45 -1.27 8.91
CA GLU A 111 -22.45 -0.31 9.42
C GLU A 111 -22.91 0.65 8.32
N VAL A 112 -21.98 1.29 7.61
CA VAL A 112 -22.31 2.22 6.51
C VAL A 112 -23.02 1.52 5.36
N MET A 113 -22.64 0.28 5.03
CA MET A 113 -23.30 -0.49 3.97
C MET A 113 -24.72 -0.87 4.37
N ARG A 114 -24.97 -1.16 5.66
CA ARG A 114 -26.31 -1.48 6.17
C ARG A 114 -27.23 -0.27 6.18
N GLU A 115 -26.71 0.92 6.50
CA GLU A 115 -27.50 2.17 6.50
C GLU A 115 -27.81 2.68 5.08
N SER A 116 -27.07 2.21 4.07
CA SER A 116 -27.29 2.55 2.67
C SER A 116 -28.29 1.59 2.01
N ASP A 117 -29.56 1.63 2.45
CA ASP A 117 -30.65 0.74 1.97
C ASP A 117 -30.94 0.81 0.46
N ASN A 118 -30.43 1.83 -0.24
CA ASN A 118 -30.64 2.02 -1.69
C ASN A 118 -29.39 1.65 -2.50
N LEU A 119 -29.64 1.07 -3.68
CA LEU A 119 -28.61 0.79 -4.68
C LEU A 119 -27.84 2.08 -5.05
N PHE A 120 -26.54 1.93 -5.31
CA PHE A 120 -25.64 3.06 -5.54
C PHE A 120 -26.08 3.94 -6.71
N ASP A 121 -26.58 3.32 -7.78
CA ASP A 121 -27.01 3.95 -9.03
C ASP A 121 -28.32 4.73 -8.93
N THR A 122 -29.14 4.47 -7.91
CA THR A 122 -30.40 5.20 -7.67
C THR A 122 -30.21 6.48 -6.85
N LYS A 123 -29.02 6.69 -6.28
CA LYS A 123 -28.66 7.88 -5.50
C LYS A 123 -28.31 9.07 -6.40
N THR A 124 -28.52 10.28 -5.90
CA THR A 124 -27.99 11.51 -6.51
C THR A 124 -26.46 11.50 -6.53
N ILE A 125 -25.85 12.31 -7.40
CA ILE A 125 -24.38 12.44 -7.49
C ILE A 125 -23.77 12.87 -6.15
N ASP A 126 -24.42 13.76 -5.41
CA ASP A 126 -23.91 14.21 -4.10
C ASP A 126 -23.95 13.09 -3.06
N GLU A 127 -25.01 12.29 -3.04
CA GLU A 127 -25.11 11.12 -2.16
C GLU A 127 -24.08 10.04 -2.53
N GLN A 128 -23.91 9.76 -3.82
CA GLN A 128 -22.86 8.86 -4.32
C GLN A 128 -21.47 9.34 -3.88
N PHE A 129 -21.20 10.63 -4.04
CA PHE A 129 -19.93 11.24 -3.63
C PHE A 129 -19.70 11.09 -2.12
N GLN A 130 -20.68 11.40 -1.28
CA GLN A 130 -20.53 11.26 0.18
C GLN A 130 -20.34 9.81 0.61
N LEU A 131 -21.02 8.86 -0.03
CA LEU A 131 -20.86 7.44 0.25
C LEU A 131 -19.44 6.97 -0.08
N ILE A 132 -18.93 7.26 -1.28
CA ILE A 132 -17.56 6.89 -1.68
C ILE A 132 -16.52 7.57 -0.78
N ARG A 133 -16.73 8.84 -0.42
CA ARG A 133 -15.85 9.58 0.50
C ARG A 133 -15.82 8.93 1.88
N THR A 134 -16.96 8.49 2.39
CA THR A 134 -17.08 7.80 3.68
C THR A 134 -16.37 6.45 3.66
N ILE A 135 -16.63 5.63 2.64
CA ILE A 135 -15.93 4.36 2.42
C ILE A 135 -14.41 4.58 2.36
N SER A 136 -13.96 5.56 1.58
CA SER A 136 -12.53 5.89 1.45
C SER A 136 -11.90 6.28 2.79
N ARG A 137 -12.61 7.05 3.62
CA ARG A 137 -12.13 7.43 4.98
C ARG A 137 -12.06 6.23 5.93
N ILE A 138 -13.01 5.30 5.84
CA ILE A 138 -13.03 4.08 6.66
C ILE A 138 -11.89 3.14 6.27
N LEU A 139 -11.76 2.85 4.97
CA LEU A 139 -10.78 1.91 4.46
C LEU A 139 -9.35 2.46 4.61
N GLY A 140 -9.15 3.75 4.35
CA GLY A 140 -7.83 4.36 4.33
C GLY A 140 -6.88 3.59 3.41
N ASN A 141 -5.70 3.23 3.91
CA ASN A 141 -4.72 2.46 3.14
C ASN A 141 -4.99 0.93 3.20
N ILE A 142 -6.05 0.48 2.53
CA ILE A 142 -6.44 -0.95 2.51
C ILE A 142 -5.37 -1.85 1.86
N ASN A 143 -4.62 -1.31 0.88
CA ASN A 143 -3.51 -2.02 0.24
C ASN A 143 -2.39 -2.35 1.23
N TYR A 144 -2.17 -1.48 2.22
CA TYR A 144 -1.24 -1.75 3.30
C TYR A 144 -1.75 -2.88 4.20
N ASP A 145 -3.04 -2.88 4.57
CA ASP A 145 -3.64 -3.93 5.39
C ASP A 145 -3.54 -5.30 4.68
N LEU A 146 -3.83 -5.33 3.39
CA LEU A 146 -3.64 -6.53 2.55
C LEU A 146 -2.20 -7.01 2.61
N LYS A 147 -1.22 -6.11 2.45
CA LYS A 147 0.20 -6.46 2.51
C LYS A 147 0.60 -7.05 3.87
N VAL A 148 0.04 -6.55 4.97
CA VAL A 148 0.24 -7.12 6.30
C VAL A 148 -0.30 -8.56 6.37
N LEU A 149 -1.53 -8.80 5.89
CA LEU A 149 -2.11 -10.15 5.82
C LEU A 149 -1.25 -11.09 4.96
N SER A 150 -0.78 -10.63 3.82
CA SER A 150 0.10 -11.40 2.95
C SER A 150 1.40 -11.82 3.65
N TYR A 151 2.00 -10.96 4.49
CA TYR A 151 3.18 -11.33 5.28
C TYR A 151 2.90 -12.39 6.35
N TYR A 152 1.68 -12.45 6.91
CA TYR A 152 1.30 -13.56 7.79
C TYR A 152 1.34 -14.89 7.04
N TYR A 153 0.89 -14.92 5.78
CA TYR A 153 0.97 -16.11 4.94
C TYR A 153 2.40 -16.45 4.52
N VAL A 154 3.24 -15.46 4.19
CA VAL A 154 4.68 -15.69 3.96
C VAL A 154 5.31 -16.33 5.19
N ASN A 155 5.00 -15.82 6.39
CA ASN A 155 5.53 -16.37 7.63
C ASN A 155 5.07 -17.82 7.86
N ALA A 156 3.77 -18.09 7.72
CA ALA A 156 3.23 -19.45 7.84
C ALA A 156 3.90 -20.41 6.85
N PHE A 157 4.12 -19.96 5.62
CA PHE A 157 4.79 -20.74 4.59
C PHE A 157 6.24 -21.07 4.97
N LEU A 158 7.01 -20.07 5.42
CA LEU A 158 8.41 -20.29 5.84
C LEU A 158 8.50 -21.19 7.08
N GLN A 159 7.57 -21.04 8.03
CA GLN A 159 7.50 -21.91 9.22
C GLN A 159 7.24 -23.36 8.85
N GLN A 160 6.29 -23.61 7.94
CA GLN A 160 5.97 -24.96 7.46
C GLN A 160 7.10 -25.56 6.62
N THR A 161 7.74 -24.75 5.76
CA THR A 161 8.78 -25.20 4.84
C THR A 161 10.10 -25.52 5.55
N TYR A 162 10.45 -24.74 6.58
CA TYR A 162 11.74 -24.82 7.26
C TYR A 162 11.65 -25.26 8.73
N ALA A 163 10.47 -25.73 9.18
CA ALA A 163 10.19 -26.17 10.54
C ALA A 163 10.61 -25.14 11.63
N LEU A 164 10.44 -23.85 11.35
CA LEU A 164 10.83 -22.78 12.26
C LEU A 164 9.85 -22.72 13.45
N LYS A 165 10.37 -22.94 14.68
CA LYS A 165 9.56 -22.99 15.92
C LYS A 165 8.88 -21.65 16.28
N THR A 166 9.50 -20.53 15.95
CA THR A 166 8.96 -19.22 16.27
C THR A 166 9.58 -18.19 15.35
N TYR A 167 8.79 -17.67 14.41
CA TYR A 167 9.24 -16.56 13.59
C TYR A 167 8.32 -15.35 13.77
N ARG A 168 8.91 -14.25 14.24
CA ARG A 168 8.25 -12.94 14.34
C ARG A 168 8.20 -12.36 12.94
N VAL A 169 7.05 -11.85 12.52
CA VAL A 169 6.99 -11.05 11.27
C VAL A 169 8.14 -10.02 11.32
N PRO A 170 9.00 -9.94 10.29
CA PRO A 170 10.24 -9.16 10.37
C PRO A 170 9.89 -7.71 10.70
N ALA A 171 10.69 -7.01 11.50
CA ALA A 171 10.33 -5.68 12.04
C ALA A 171 10.07 -4.58 10.99
N MET A 172 10.37 -4.82 9.71
CA MET A 172 10.05 -3.93 8.60
C MET A 172 9.19 -4.70 7.58
N LEU A 173 8.10 -4.08 7.09
CA LEU A 173 7.58 -4.37 5.75
C LEU A 173 8.70 -3.97 4.79
N GLY A 174 9.75 -4.78 4.77
CA GLY A 174 10.94 -4.57 3.98
C GLY A 174 10.54 -4.53 2.53
N LYS A 175 11.36 -3.90 1.72
CA LYS A 175 11.20 -3.98 0.26
C LYS A 175 11.30 -5.44 -0.24
N PHE A 176 11.75 -6.36 0.60
CA PHE A 176 11.97 -7.79 0.38
C PHE A 176 12.08 -8.52 1.74
N ILE A 177 12.02 -9.85 1.70
CA ILE A 177 12.28 -10.80 2.79
C ILE A 177 13.76 -11.18 2.73
N ASP A 178 14.45 -11.24 3.87
CA ASP A 178 15.87 -11.61 3.96
C ASP A 178 16.12 -12.24 5.34
N GLU A 179 16.16 -13.56 5.36
CA GLU A 179 16.19 -14.35 6.59
C GLU A 179 17.38 -15.30 6.61
N THR A 180 18.01 -15.43 7.77
CA THR A 180 19.00 -16.46 8.02
C THR A 180 18.36 -17.54 8.89
N LEU A 181 18.35 -18.77 8.38
CA LEU A 181 17.86 -19.96 9.09
C LEU A 181 18.81 -20.36 10.22
N PRO A 182 18.34 -21.13 11.22
CA PRO A 182 19.18 -21.62 12.31
C PRO A 182 20.38 -22.47 11.86
N ASP A 183 20.29 -23.10 10.68
CA ASP A 183 21.37 -23.89 10.08
C ASP A 183 22.36 -23.05 9.25
N GLY A 184 22.20 -21.72 9.24
CA GLY A 184 23.09 -20.78 8.55
C GLY A 184 22.70 -20.47 7.11
N ARG A 185 21.73 -21.19 6.53
CA ARG A 185 21.24 -20.90 5.17
C ARG A 185 20.50 -19.56 5.11
N ARG A 186 20.66 -18.84 4.00
CA ARG A 186 19.99 -17.57 3.73
C ARG A 186 18.83 -17.75 2.77
N ILE A 187 17.70 -17.14 3.10
CA ILE A 187 16.50 -17.07 2.28
C ILE A 187 16.27 -15.61 1.91
N ILE A 188 15.99 -15.35 0.64
CA ILE A 188 15.56 -14.02 0.19
C ILE A 188 14.26 -14.13 -0.60
N GLY A 189 13.40 -13.11 -0.51
CA GLY A 189 12.17 -13.12 -1.30
C GLY A 189 11.52 -11.78 -1.56
N LYS A 190 10.65 -11.73 -2.57
CA LYS A 190 9.83 -10.58 -2.91
C LYS A 190 8.37 -10.93 -2.80
N LEU A 191 7.57 -10.04 -2.21
CA LEU A 191 6.12 -10.19 -2.13
C LEU A 191 5.44 -9.18 -3.06
N LYS A 192 4.57 -9.66 -3.93
CA LYS A 192 3.73 -8.85 -4.80
C LYS A 192 2.26 -9.03 -4.46
N THR A 193 1.62 -7.94 -4.05
CA THR A 193 0.20 -7.89 -3.66
C THR A 193 -0.68 -7.18 -4.69
N THR A 194 -0.21 -7.09 -5.94
CA THR A 194 -0.92 -6.42 -7.03
C THR A 194 -1.55 -7.45 -7.95
N TYR A 195 -2.75 -7.14 -8.44
CA TYR A 195 -3.50 -7.97 -9.38
C TYR A 195 -3.19 -7.58 -10.84
N PRO A 196 -3.17 -8.53 -11.79
CA PRO A 196 -3.13 -8.21 -13.21
C PRO A 196 -4.38 -7.45 -13.65
N TYR A 197 -4.25 -6.54 -14.62
CA TYR A 197 -5.41 -5.86 -15.20
C TYR A 197 -6.22 -6.84 -16.05
N GLY A 198 -7.53 -6.84 -15.84
CA GLY A 198 -8.45 -7.75 -16.56
C GLY A 198 -8.05 -9.22 -16.45
N ALA A 199 -7.37 -9.60 -15.36
CA ALA A 199 -6.86 -10.95 -15.10
C ALA A 199 -5.89 -11.52 -16.17
N THR A 200 -5.45 -10.74 -17.15
CA THR A 200 -4.77 -11.29 -18.35
C THR A 200 -3.49 -10.55 -18.76
N TYR A 201 -3.28 -9.31 -18.30
CA TYR A 201 -2.08 -8.55 -18.63
C TYR A 201 -1.59 -7.63 -17.50
N LEU A 202 -0.30 -7.33 -17.52
CA LEU A 202 0.33 -6.36 -16.62
C LEU A 202 0.47 -5.01 -17.32
N SER A 203 0.25 -3.92 -16.59
CA SER A 203 0.58 -2.58 -17.07
C SER A 203 2.08 -2.39 -17.21
N THR A 204 2.52 -1.41 -18.00
CA THR A 204 3.95 -1.09 -18.17
C THR A 204 4.64 -0.83 -16.83
N THR A 205 3.97 -0.20 -15.88
CA THR A 205 4.48 0.05 -14.53
C THR A 205 4.64 -1.24 -13.73
N GLN A 206 3.67 -2.15 -13.82
CA GLN A 206 3.72 -3.46 -13.17
C GLN A 206 4.86 -4.30 -13.74
N ILE A 207 4.99 -4.37 -15.07
CA ILE A 207 6.09 -5.08 -15.75
C ILE A 207 7.44 -4.53 -15.33
N ARG A 208 7.61 -3.20 -15.33
CA ARG A 208 8.88 -2.56 -14.97
C ARG A 208 9.26 -2.83 -13.51
N THR A 209 8.28 -2.83 -12.61
CA THR A 209 8.51 -3.13 -11.19
C THR A 209 8.81 -4.62 -10.99
N LEU A 210 8.07 -5.51 -11.67
CA LEU A 210 8.28 -6.95 -11.66
C LEU A 210 9.72 -7.29 -12.09
N LYS A 211 10.14 -6.82 -13.27
CA LYS A 211 11.50 -7.05 -13.78
C LYS A 211 12.58 -6.54 -12.83
N LYS A 212 12.35 -5.39 -12.19
CA LYS A 212 13.27 -4.84 -11.18
C LYS A 212 13.36 -5.73 -9.94
N ASP A 213 12.24 -6.24 -9.44
CA ASP A 213 12.21 -7.10 -8.27
C ASP A 213 12.83 -8.47 -8.56
N ILE A 214 12.62 -9.02 -9.76
CA ILE A 214 13.24 -10.26 -10.24
C ILE A 214 14.76 -10.08 -10.36
N LEU A 215 15.22 -9.05 -11.08
CA LEU A 215 16.64 -8.76 -11.25
C LEU A 215 17.34 -8.58 -9.89
N PHE A 216 16.66 -7.92 -8.95
CA PHE A 216 17.15 -7.79 -7.58
C PHE A 216 17.37 -9.16 -6.92
N LEU A 217 16.45 -10.11 -7.03
CA LEU A 217 16.62 -11.45 -6.46
C LEU A 217 17.72 -12.25 -7.16
N GLN A 218 17.82 -12.15 -8.50
CA GLN A 218 18.85 -12.85 -9.27
C GLN A 218 20.26 -12.45 -8.81
N GLN A 219 20.48 -11.15 -8.53
CA GLN A 219 21.77 -10.60 -8.10
C GLN A 219 22.20 -10.96 -6.67
N GLN A 220 21.36 -11.62 -5.89
CA GLN A 220 21.64 -11.91 -4.47
C GLN A 220 22.12 -13.34 -4.31
N GLU A 221 23.17 -13.57 -3.51
CA GLU A 221 23.55 -14.92 -3.09
C GLU A 221 22.68 -15.36 -1.90
N ALA A 222 21.94 -16.44 -2.09
CA ALA A 222 21.05 -17.03 -1.10
C ALA A 222 20.77 -18.49 -1.46
N ASP A 223 20.61 -19.35 -0.44
CA ASP A 223 20.29 -20.77 -0.59
C ASP A 223 18.88 -21.00 -1.15
N ALA A 224 17.96 -20.06 -0.91
CA ALA A 224 16.64 -20.08 -1.50
C ALA A 224 16.14 -18.68 -1.84
N LYS A 225 15.56 -18.54 -3.04
CA LYS A 225 14.98 -17.30 -3.55
C LYS A 225 13.50 -17.50 -3.84
N TYR A 226 12.67 -16.60 -3.34
CA TYR A 226 11.21 -16.70 -3.50
C TYR A 226 10.58 -15.46 -4.14
N PHE A 227 9.63 -15.70 -5.03
CA PHE A 227 8.72 -14.67 -5.53
C PHE A 227 7.29 -15.03 -5.11
N PHE A 228 6.79 -14.35 -4.08
CA PHE A 228 5.47 -14.55 -3.52
C PHE A 228 4.43 -13.69 -4.22
N VAL A 229 3.31 -14.30 -4.59
CA VAL A 229 2.12 -13.65 -5.14
C VAL A 229 0.88 -14.09 -4.36
N ILE A 230 -0.17 -13.27 -4.38
CA ILE A 230 -1.41 -13.55 -3.64
C ILE A 230 -2.62 -13.85 -4.54
N ASP A 231 -2.38 -13.93 -5.84
CA ASP A 231 -3.43 -13.98 -6.85
C ASP A 231 -3.10 -15.09 -7.86
N GLU A 232 -4.11 -15.89 -8.19
CA GLU A 232 -3.99 -17.04 -9.09
C GLU A 232 -3.60 -16.61 -10.50
N HIS A 233 -4.23 -15.55 -11.02
CA HIS A 233 -3.94 -15.06 -12.36
C HIS A 233 -2.53 -14.50 -12.46
N MET A 234 -2.05 -13.79 -11.42
CA MET A 234 -0.66 -13.37 -11.36
C MET A 234 0.29 -14.58 -11.34
N TYR A 235 -0.01 -15.62 -10.55
CA TYR A 235 0.79 -16.84 -10.50
C TYR A 235 0.89 -17.50 -11.89
N GLY A 236 -0.24 -17.76 -12.53
CA GLY A 236 -0.29 -18.32 -13.88
C GLY A 236 0.43 -17.45 -14.91
N LEU A 237 0.27 -16.13 -14.83
CA LEU A 237 0.92 -15.19 -15.75
C LEU A 237 2.45 -15.18 -15.61
N LEU A 238 2.97 -15.30 -14.39
CA LEU A 238 4.41 -15.42 -14.15
C LEU A 238 4.97 -16.70 -14.78
N LEU A 239 4.25 -17.81 -14.64
CA LEU A 239 4.63 -19.10 -15.22
C LEU A 239 4.54 -19.12 -16.75
N ASP A 240 3.52 -18.48 -17.33
CA ASP A 240 3.30 -18.50 -18.78
C ASP A 240 4.24 -17.55 -19.53
N LYS A 241 4.42 -16.32 -19.03
CA LYS A 241 5.09 -15.24 -19.80
C LYS A 241 6.43 -14.78 -19.26
N TYR A 242 6.75 -15.13 -18.01
CA TYR A 242 7.93 -14.62 -17.31
C TYR A 242 8.80 -15.71 -16.69
N CYS A 243 8.55 -16.98 -17.04
CA CYS A 243 9.27 -18.15 -16.52
C CYS A 243 10.78 -18.02 -16.73
N ASP A 244 11.20 -17.64 -17.94
CA ASP A 244 12.62 -17.49 -18.31
C ASP A 244 13.36 -16.44 -17.44
N LEU A 245 12.63 -15.44 -16.93
CA LEU A 245 13.22 -14.43 -16.05
C LEU A 245 13.31 -14.90 -14.60
N LEU A 246 12.58 -15.95 -14.23
CA LEU A 246 12.45 -16.44 -12.86
C LEU A 246 13.35 -17.64 -12.57
N VAL A 247 14.25 -18.00 -13.49
CA VAL A 247 15.25 -19.05 -13.29
C VAL A 247 16.03 -18.83 -11.98
N GLY A 248 16.14 -19.89 -11.18
CA GLY A 248 16.75 -19.87 -9.85
C GLY A 248 15.85 -19.25 -8.76
N ILE A 249 14.60 -18.92 -9.07
CA ILE A 249 13.63 -18.33 -8.14
C ILE A 249 12.39 -19.22 -8.08
N SER A 250 11.96 -19.57 -6.87
CA SER A 250 10.71 -20.30 -6.65
C SER A 250 9.53 -19.35 -6.55
N ILE A 251 8.51 -19.58 -7.37
CA ILE A 251 7.27 -18.80 -7.35
C ILE A 251 6.29 -19.48 -6.38
N VAL A 252 5.68 -18.70 -5.50
CA VAL A 252 4.79 -19.20 -4.45
C VAL A 252 3.48 -18.43 -4.49
N TRP A 253 2.37 -19.13 -4.73
CA TRP A 253 1.03 -18.56 -4.65
C TRP A 253 0.45 -18.72 -3.23
N LEU A 254 0.29 -17.59 -2.54
CA LEU A 254 -0.30 -17.53 -1.22
C LEU A 254 -1.81 -17.19 -1.30
N PRO A 255 -2.65 -17.75 -0.42
CA PRO A 255 -2.30 -18.69 0.65
C PRO A 255 -2.25 -20.16 0.21
N GLU A 256 -2.61 -20.48 -1.04
CA GLU A 256 -2.80 -21.85 -1.56
C GLU A 256 -1.59 -22.77 -1.30
N ALA A 257 -0.36 -22.23 -1.36
CA ALA A 257 0.87 -22.96 -1.08
C ALA A 257 0.98 -23.57 0.33
N LEU A 258 0.14 -23.17 1.29
CA LEU A 258 0.10 -23.77 2.63
C LEU A 258 -0.58 -25.15 2.64
N SER A 259 -1.58 -25.35 1.79
CA SER A 259 -2.36 -26.58 1.69
C SER A 259 -2.00 -27.42 0.46
N ASN A 260 -1.47 -26.78 -0.59
CA ASN A 260 -1.29 -27.41 -1.89
C ASN A 260 0.10 -27.15 -2.46
N LYS A 261 0.87 -28.23 -2.65
CA LYS A 261 2.23 -28.14 -3.20
C LYS A 261 2.26 -27.68 -4.66
N SER A 262 1.18 -27.83 -5.43
CA SER A 262 1.15 -27.36 -6.83
C SER A 262 1.15 -25.83 -6.96
N ALA A 263 0.88 -25.11 -5.87
CA ALA A 263 1.00 -23.66 -5.78
C ALA A 263 2.43 -23.18 -5.50
N ILE A 264 3.41 -24.09 -5.57
CA ILE A 264 4.84 -23.80 -5.44
C ILE A 264 5.53 -24.32 -6.70
N THR A 265 6.13 -23.43 -7.49
CA THR A 265 6.91 -23.83 -8.67
C THR A 265 8.34 -23.34 -8.53
N ALA A 266 9.28 -24.28 -8.42
CA ALA A 266 10.71 -23.99 -8.47
C ALA A 266 11.18 -23.97 -9.93
N ILE A 267 11.62 -22.80 -10.41
CA ILE A 267 12.19 -22.66 -11.75
C ILE A 267 13.68 -22.96 -11.66
N LYS A 268 14.09 -24.14 -12.12
CA LYS A 268 15.50 -24.56 -12.11
C LYS A 268 16.24 -23.95 -13.31
N GLU A 269 17.55 -23.80 -13.15
CA GLU A 269 18.49 -23.54 -14.26
C GLU A 269 18.50 -24.69 -15.27
#